data_AF-A0A852AV15-F1
#
_entry.id   AF-A0A852AV15-F1
#
_cell.length_a   1.000
_cell.length_b   1.000
_cell.length_c   1.000
_cell.angle_alpha   90.00
_cell.angle_beta   90.00
_cell.angle_gamma   90.00
#
_symmetry.space_group_name_H-M   'P 1'
#
loop_
_entity.id
_entity.type
_entity.pdbx_description
1 polymer ?
#
loop_
_entity_poly.entity_id
_entity_poly.type
_entity_poly.pdbx_seq_one_letter_code
_entity_poly.pdbx_strand_id
1 'polypeptide(L)'
;IIWGLLFLLLFTVARGTPIGDQDEDIQVQENFEAERMHGKWFDIAIGTTCKWMKNYKEKFSMGTLVLGPGPSTNQISTTSTRLRQGGCTLVSGEYQKTTTPGKYTYYNPKWDVSIQSYVLRTNYEEYAVILMKKKSSFGPSTTLKLYGMSPELREDLIESFHQLALEMGIPKDSIFILANRGQWGGQQVPQAGTDSSSVLLLLVQRARRAVLTLEEGSAAGPLPTYIGNKEDSCRLSRDPGPCSGMLSRFFYNSSSMACETFHYGGCLGNGNNFYSEKECLQACRTEAACRLPIVPGPCQALVTRWAFDAAQGKCITFSYGGCKGNGNQFYSEKECKEYCGAPQLA
;
A
#
# COMPACT_ATOMS: atom_id res chain seq x y z
N ILE A 1 13.55 -74.99 27.92
CA ILE A 1 12.36 -74.25 28.40
C ILE A 1 12.82 -72.85 28.80
N ILE A 2 12.38 -71.83 28.04
CA ILE A 2 12.31 -70.38 28.41
C ILE A 2 13.65 -69.68 28.74
N TRP A 3 13.61 -68.33 28.69
CA TRP A 3 14.62 -67.27 28.94
C TRP A 3 15.31 -66.77 27.66
N GLY A 4 15.19 -65.50 27.27
CA GLY A 4 14.36 -64.39 27.76
C GLY A 4 14.59 -63.15 26.88
N LEU A 5 13.53 -62.43 26.51
CA LEU A 5 13.64 -61.27 25.58
C LEU A 5 14.32 -60.07 26.24
N LEU A 6 15.37 -59.54 25.61
CA LEU A 6 15.89 -58.21 25.90
C LEU A 6 15.98 -57.39 24.59
N PHE A 7 14.95 -56.59 24.32
CA PHE A 7 14.90 -55.69 23.17
C PHE A 7 15.65 -54.39 23.51
N LEU A 8 16.88 -54.25 23.02
CA LEU A 8 17.63 -52.99 23.12
C LEU A 8 17.17 -52.02 22.02
N LEU A 9 16.29 -51.10 22.40
CA LEU A 9 15.90 -49.96 21.56
C LEU A 9 17.07 -48.99 21.39
N LEU A 10 17.74 -49.07 20.25
CA LEU A 10 18.68 -48.06 19.77
C LEU A 10 17.92 -46.78 19.43
N PHE A 11 17.79 -45.87 20.40
CA PHE A 11 17.40 -44.48 20.14
C PHE A 11 18.53 -43.76 19.41
N THR A 12 18.51 -43.82 18.07
CA THR A 12 19.30 -42.91 17.24
C THR A 12 18.78 -41.49 17.44
N VAL A 13 19.44 -40.72 18.28
CA VAL A 13 19.18 -39.28 18.41
C VAL A 13 19.59 -38.62 17.10
N ALA A 14 18.63 -38.45 16.20
CA ALA A 14 18.79 -37.64 15.01
C ALA A 14 19.05 -36.19 15.46
N ARG A 15 20.32 -35.79 15.47
CA ARG A 15 20.70 -34.38 15.57
C ARG A 15 20.22 -33.69 14.30
N GLY A 16 19.01 -33.14 14.36
CA GLY A 16 18.55 -32.18 13.37
C GLY A 16 19.58 -31.06 13.31
N THR A 17 20.20 -30.89 12.15
CA THR A 17 21.00 -29.69 11.88
C THR A 17 20.10 -28.48 12.05
N PRO A 18 20.53 -27.42 12.77
CA PRO A 18 19.78 -26.18 12.77
C PRO A 18 19.72 -25.68 11.32
N ILE A 19 18.51 -25.39 10.84
CA ILE A 19 18.31 -24.79 9.52
C ILE A 19 18.90 -23.39 9.62
N GLY A 20 20.10 -23.21 9.07
CA GLY A 20 20.76 -21.91 8.96
C GLY A 20 19.93 -20.93 8.14
N ASP A 21 20.09 -19.64 8.42
CA ASP A 21 19.39 -18.56 7.71
C ASP A 21 19.76 -18.64 6.22
N GLN A 22 18.79 -18.93 5.34
CA GLN A 22 19.01 -19.23 3.91
C GLN A 22 19.32 -17.98 3.06
N ASP A 23 20.11 -17.05 3.61
CA ASP A 23 20.46 -15.76 3.01
C ASP A 23 21.95 -15.64 2.62
N GLU A 24 22.79 -16.63 2.97
CA GLU A 24 24.24 -16.63 2.67
C GLU A 24 24.59 -17.06 1.23
N ASP A 25 23.70 -17.74 0.50
CA ASP A 25 23.99 -18.36 -0.81
C ASP A 25 23.34 -17.64 -2.02
N ILE A 26 22.82 -16.42 -1.82
CA ILE A 26 22.21 -15.64 -2.92
C ILE A 26 23.30 -14.92 -3.71
N GLN A 27 23.67 -15.48 -4.85
CA GLN A 27 24.63 -14.86 -5.75
C GLN A 27 24.04 -13.62 -6.45
N VAL A 28 24.76 -12.50 -6.33
CA VAL A 28 24.52 -11.25 -7.07
C VAL A 28 25.26 -11.28 -8.41
N GLN A 29 24.90 -10.39 -9.32
CA GLN A 29 25.59 -10.16 -10.58
C GLN A 29 27.11 -9.98 -10.35
N GLU A 30 27.93 -10.79 -11.02
CA GLU A 30 29.39 -10.63 -11.00
C GLU A 30 29.80 -9.30 -11.63
N ASN A 31 30.87 -8.68 -11.10
CA ASN A 31 31.43 -7.41 -11.56
C ASN A 31 30.38 -6.28 -11.66
N PHE A 32 29.45 -6.25 -10.70
CA PHE A 32 28.33 -5.30 -10.72
C PHE A 32 28.75 -3.83 -10.52
N GLU A 33 28.39 -2.99 -11.49
CA GLU A 33 28.66 -1.56 -11.53
C GLU A 33 27.41 -0.76 -11.12
N ALA A 34 27.31 -0.41 -9.83
CA ALA A 34 26.12 0.24 -9.26
C ALA A 34 25.69 1.53 -10.00
N GLU A 35 26.65 2.35 -10.42
CA GLU A 35 26.37 3.65 -11.05
C GLU A 35 25.78 3.48 -12.46
N ARG A 36 26.02 2.35 -13.15
CA ARG A 36 25.41 2.03 -14.46
C ARG A 36 23.94 1.62 -14.37
N MET A 37 23.43 1.33 -13.17
CA MET A 37 22.01 1.08 -12.92
C MET A 37 21.19 2.36 -12.74
N HIS A 38 21.83 3.53 -12.64
CA HIS A 38 21.13 4.81 -12.48
C HIS A 38 20.28 5.16 -13.71
N GLY A 39 19.23 5.94 -13.48
CA GLY A 39 18.24 6.28 -14.50
C GLY A 39 16.92 5.52 -14.29
N LYS A 40 16.14 5.40 -15.36
CA LYS A 40 14.72 5.03 -15.33
C LYS A 40 14.49 3.66 -15.97
N TRP A 41 13.87 2.79 -15.19
CA TRP A 41 13.47 1.44 -15.53
C TRP A 41 11.94 1.30 -15.49
N PHE A 42 11.39 0.37 -16.27
CA PHE A 42 9.98 -0.04 -16.27
C PHE A 42 9.82 -1.36 -15.52
N ASP A 43 8.78 -1.47 -14.69
CA ASP A 43 8.46 -2.68 -13.90
C ASP A 43 7.66 -3.64 -14.79
N ILE A 44 8.33 -4.63 -15.38
CA ILE A 44 7.79 -5.48 -16.47
C ILE A 44 7.03 -6.68 -15.93
N ALA A 45 7.62 -7.38 -14.96
CA ALA A 45 7.04 -8.61 -14.41
C ALA A 45 7.41 -8.80 -12.93
N ILE A 46 6.52 -9.43 -12.19
CA ILE A 46 6.68 -9.71 -10.76
C ILE A 46 6.38 -11.18 -10.49
N GLY A 47 7.26 -11.83 -9.71
CA GLY A 47 6.99 -13.09 -9.03
C GLY A 47 7.04 -12.86 -7.51
N THR A 48 6.15 -13.46 -6.72
CA THR A 48 6.18 -13.24 -5.26
C THR A 48 5.57 -14.38 -4.43
N THR A 49 6.18 -14.69 -3.28
CA THR A 49 5.57 -15.54 -2.25
C THR A 49 4.66 -14.76 -1.30
N CYS A 50 4.58 -13.43 -1.44
CA CYS A 50 3.72 -12.61 -0.61
C CYS A 50 2.23 -12.81 -0.95
N LYS A 51 1.51 -13.49 -0.06
CA LYS A 51 0.07 -13.79 -0.17
C LYS A 51 -0.79 -12.63 -0.68
N TRP A 52 -0.56 -11.42 -0.18
CA TRP A 52 -1.34 -10.26 -0.58
C TRP A 52 -1.04 -9.79 -2.01
N MET A 53 0.23 -9.75 -2.42
CA MET A 53 0.55 -9.38 -3.80
C MET A 53 -0.03 -10.40 -4.79
N LYS A 54 -0.01 -11.69 -4.45
CA LYS A 54 -0.71 -12.76 -5.17
C LYS A 54 -2.21 -12.49 -5.27
N ASN A 55 -2.88 -12.22 -4.14
CA ASN A 55 -4.34 -12.02 -4.07
C ASN A 55 -4.84 -10.75 -4.78
N TYR A 56 -3.96 -9.76 -5.01
CA TYR A 56 -4.31 -8.48 -5.63
C TYR A 56 -3.59 -8.20 -6.96
N LYS A 57 -3.02 -9.23 -7.60
CA LYS A 57 -2.22 -9.12 -8.84
C LYS A 57 -2.89 -8.29 -9.96
N GLU A 58 -4.20 -8.45 -10.15
CA GLU A 58 -5.01 -7.72 -11.16
C GLU A 58 -5.08 -6.19 -10.93
N LYS A 59 -4.69 -5.70 -9.74
CA LYS A 59 -4.65 -4.27 -9.40
C LYS A 59 -3.29 -3.63 -9.66
N PHE A 60 -2.29 -4.39 -10.08
CA PHE A 60 -1.01 -3.86 -10.50
C PHE A 60 -1.02 -3.54 -12.00
N SER A 61 -0.17 -2.61 -12.37
CA SER A 61 0.07 -2.17 -13.75
C SER A 61 1.51 -1.69 -13.81
N MET A 62 2.07 -1.65 -15.01
CA MET A 62 3.48 -1.29 -15.22
C MET A 62 3.79 0.05 -14.54
N GLY A 63 4.71 -0.01 -13.58
CA GLY A 63 5.28 1.17 -12.93
C GLY A 63 6.59 1.56 -13.58
N THR A 64 7.24 2.56 -13.01
CA THR A 64 8.65 2.84 -13.28
C THR A 64 9.43 2.87 -11.98
N LEU A 65 10.70 2.49 -12.03
CA LEU A 65 11.68 2.67 -10.98
C LEU A 65 12.76 3.62 -11.48
N VAL A 66 12.96 4.74 -10.80
CA VAL A 66 14.11 5.62 -11.02
C VAL A 66 15.13 5.34 -9.93
N LEU A 67 16.37 5.04 -10.33
CA LEU A 67 17.52 4.85 -9.46
C LEU A 67 18.47 6.04 -9.59
N GLY A 68 19.04 6.50 -8.48
CA GLY A 68 19.99 7.61 -8.47
C GLY A 68 20.79 7.67 -7.17
N PRO A 69 21.77 8.59 -7.08
CA PRO A 69 22.56 8.77 -5.86
C PRO A 69 21.65 9.11 -4.67
N GLY A 70 21.91 8.45 -3.52
CA GLY A 70 21.23 8.77 -2.27
C GLY A 70 21.80 10.05 -1.60
N PRO A 71 21.20 10.49 -0.48
CA PRO A 71 21.68 11.63 0.33
C PRO A 71 23.12 11.51 0.84
N SER A 72 23.69 10.29 0.82
CA SER A 72 25.07 10.01 1.20
C SER A 72 25.69 8.98 0.24
N THR A 73 27.02 8.93 0.18
CA THR A 73 27.78 8.02 -0.70
C THR A 73 27.42 6.54 -0.52
N ASN A 74 27.06 6.16 0.71
CA ASN A 74 26.66 4.81 1.10
C ASN A 74 25.17 4.53 0.86
N GLN A 75 24.44 5.40 0.17
CA GLN A 75 23.01 5.27 -0.10
C GLN A 75 22.71 5.34 -1.60
N ILE A 76 21.61 4.70 -1.99
CA ILE A 76 20.99 4.82 -3.31
C ILE A 76 19.53 5.26 -3.11
N SER A 77 19.12 6.29 -3.84
CA SER A 77 17.72 6.73 -3.86
C SER A 77 16.95 5.93 -4.89
N THR A 78 15.77 5.47 -4.50
CA THR A 78 14.82 4.77 -5.34
C THR A 78 13.53 5.58 -5.40
N THR A 79 12.98 5.80 -6.60
CA THR A 79 11.67 6.45 -6.77
C THR A 79 10.79 5.62 -7.69
N SER A 80 9.74 5.04 -7.13
CA SER A 80 8.83 4.13 -7.82
C SER A 80 7.47 4.77 -8.13
N THR A 81 7.03 4.68 -9.38
CA THR A 81 5.71 5.13 -9.84
C THR A 81 4.70 3.99 -9.73
N ARG A 82 3.50 4.27 -9.18
CA ARG A 82 2.41 3.30 -9.06
C ARG A 82 1.13 3.86 -9.69
N LEU A 83 0.64 3.22 -10.75
CA LEU A 83 -0.62 3.59 -11.43
C LEU A 83 -1.79 2.79 -10.87
N ARG A 84 -2.84 3.48 -10.39
CA ARG A 84 -3.99 2.88 -9.70
C ARG A 84 -5.26 3.69 -9.92
N GLN A 85 -6.27 3.07 -10.54
CA GLN A 85 -7.62 3.66 -10.70
C GLN A 85 -7.61 5.11 -11.24
N GLY A 86 -6.77 5.38 -12.25
CA GLY A 86 -6.60 6.72 -12.85
C GLY A 86 -5.66 7.67 -12.11
N GLY A 87 -5.25 7.34 -10.88
CA GLY A 87 -4.24 8.08 -10.11
C GLY A 87 -2.83 7.53 -10.32
N CYS A 88 -1.84 8.41 -10.34
CA CYS A 88 -0.42 8.09 -10.41
C CYS A 88 0.26 8.57 -9.12
N THR A 89 0.84 7.67 -8.32
CA THR A 89 1.52 8.02 -7.06
C THR A 89 2.99 7.66 -7.11
N LEU A 90 3.87 8.61 -6.75
CA LEU A 90 5.29 8.38 -6.53
C LEU A 90 5.54 7.89 -5.10
N VAL A 91 6.47 6.94 -4.96
CA VAL A 91 6.93 6.38 -3.68
C VAL A 91 8.44 6.31 -3.72
N SER A 92 9.12 7.14 -2.92
CA SER A 92 10.58 7.16 -2.82
C SER A 92 11.07 6.38 -1.60
N GLY A 93 12.33 5.95 -1.62
CA GLY A 93 12.96 5.24 -0.49
C GLY A 93 14.47 5.12 -0.65
N GLU A 94 15.19 5.32 0.45
CA GLU A 94 16.65 5.34 0.51
C GLU A 94 17.19 4.00 1.02
N TYR A 95 17.90 3.28 0.15
CA TYR A 95 18.52 2.00 0.48
C TYR A 95 20.00 2.20 0.82
N GLN A 96 20.47 1.51 1.84
CA GLN A 96 21.89 1.47 2.19
C GLN A 96 22.62 0.50 1.25
N LYS A 97 23.76 0.92 0.72
CA LYS A 97 24.73 0.06 0.04
C LYS A 97 25.37 -0.87 1.09
N THR A 98 25.62 -2.13 0.73
CA THR A 98 26.38 -3.05 1.59
C THR A 98 27.83 -3.19 1.13
N THR A 99 28.63 -3.98 1.84
CA THR A 99 29.99 -4.36 1.42
C THR A 99 30.02 -5.19 0.13
N THR A 100 28.89 -5.79 -0.27
CA THR A 100 28.74 -6.55 -1.50
C THR A 100 28.05 -5.68 -2.56
N PRO A 101 28.72 -5.32 -3.68
CA PRO A 101 28.08 -4.63 -4.80
C PRO A 101 26.85 -5.40 -5.29
N GLY A 102 25.77 -4.70 -5.62
CA GLY A 102 24.51 -5.33 -6.06
C GLY A 102 23.62 -5.80 -4.90
N LYS A 103 24.11 -5.82 -3.66
CA LYS A 103 23.32 -6.09 -2.45
C LYS A 103 23.07 -4.80 -1.65
N TYR A 104 21.81 -4.57 -1.33
CA TYR A 104 21.33 -3.36 -0.66
C TYR A 104 20.40 -3.72 0.50
N THR A 105 20.34 -2.86 1.52
CA THR A 105 19.46 -3.04 2.68
C THR A 105 18.59 -1.82 2.92
N TYR A 106 17.34 -2.06 3.30
CA TYR A 106 16.42 -1.04 3.81
C TYR A 106 15.85 -1.53 5.13
N TYR A 107 15.74 -0.63 6.11
CA TYR A 107 15.16 -0.91 7.41
C TYR A 107 14.22 0.23 7.80
N ASN A 108 13.01 -0.11 8.23
CA ASN A 108 12.05 0.85 8.79
C ASN A 108 11.80 0.56 10.28
N PRO A 109 12.37 1.37 11.20
CA PRO A 109 12.27 1.11 12.64
C PRO A 109 10.87 1.30 13.21
N LYS A 110 9.96 2.00 12.52
CA LYS A 110 8.57 2.16 13.00
C LYS A 110 7.78 0.85 12.90
N TRP A 111 8.22 -0.09 12.06
CA TRP A 111 7.45 -1.29 11.69
C TRP A 111 8.19 -2.60 11.86
N ASP A 112 9.45 -2.52 12.30
CA ASP A 112 10.39 -3.63 12.33
C ASP A 112 10.39 -4.42 11.00
N VAL A 113 10.49 -3.68 9.89
CA VAL A 113 10.57 -4.24 8.54
C VAL A 113 11.98 -4.05 8.01
N SER A 114 12.62 -5.16 7.68
CA SER A 114 13.88 -5.18 6.93
C SER A 114 13.65 -5.76 5.53
N ILE A 115 14.33 -5.18 4.55
CA ILE A 115 14.34 -5.63 3.15
C ILE A 115 15.80 -5.75 2.73
N GLN A 116 16.17 -6.93 2.25
CA GLN A 116 17.43 -7.18 1.55
C GLN A 116 17.12 -7.30 0.05
N SER A 117 17.77 -6.48 -0.75
CA SER A 117 17.61 -6.45 -2.21
C SER A 117 18.90 -6.87 -2.89
N TYR A 118 18.79 -7.72 -3.91
CA TYR A 118 19.89 -8.36 -4.62
C TYR A 118 19.68 -8.18 -6.12
N VAL A 119 20.60 -7.50 -6.81
CA VAL A 119 20.61 -7.49 -8.28
C VAL A 119 21.21 -8.81 -8.74
N LEU A 120 20.38 -9.73 -9.22
CA LEU A 120 20.81 -11.07 -9.61
C LEU A 120 21.45 -11.09 -10.99
N ARG A 121 20.86 -10.35 -11.94
CA ARG A 121 21.30 -10.28 -13.35
C ARG A 121 21.00 -8.90 -13.90
N THR A 122 21.91 -8.33 -14.68
CA THR A 122 21.66 -7.10 -15.46
C THR A 122 22.66 -6.98 -16.60
N ASN A 123 22.24 -6.41 -17.73
CA ASN A 123 23.15 -5.93 -18.77
C ASN A 123 23.21 -4.39 -18.85
N TYR A 124 22.61 -3.70 -17.87
CA TYR A 124 22.51 -2.24 -17.73
C TYR A 124 21.73 -1.49 -18.83
N GLU A 125 21.64 -2.05 -20.04
CA GLU A 125 21.15 -1.37 -21.24
C GLU A 125 19.77 -1.87 -21.70
N GLU A 126 19.38 -3.08 -21.33
CA GLU A 126 18.11 -3.71 -21.73
C GLU A 126 17.27 -4.10 -20.51
N TYR A 127 17.83 -4.90 -19.59
CA TYR A 127 17.08 -5.49 -18.47
C TYR A 127 17.88 -5.61 -17.17
N ALA A 128 17.15 -5.73 -16.06
CA ALA A 128 17.69 -6.13 -14.76
C ALA A 128 16.69 -7.00 -13.98
N VAL A 129 17.19 -8.01 -13.27
CA VAL A 129 16.40 -8.85 -12.36
C VAL A 129 16.82 -8.59 -10.91
N ILE A 130 15.86 -8.17 -10.09
CA ILE A 130 16.08 -7.84 -8.68
C ILE A 130 15.25 -8.77 -7.79
N LEU A 131 15.93 -9.47 -6.88
CA LEU A 131 15.33 -10.26 -5.81
C LEU A 131 15.24 -9.40 -4.55
N MET A 132 14.09 -9.46 -3.87
CA MET A 132 13.83 -8.76 -2.61
C MET A 132 13.34 -9.78 -1.57
N LYS A 133 14.11 -9.97 -0.50
CA LYS A 133 13.66 -10.70 0.70
C LYS A 133 13.27 -9.69 1.77
N LYS A 134 12.02 -9.77 2.24
CA LYS A 134 11.47 -8.93 3.31
C LYS A 134 11.28 -9.79 4.57
N LYS A 135 11.82 -9.37 5.71
CA LYS A 135 11.47 -9.89 7.04
C LYS A 135 10.56 -8.85 7.72
N SER A 136 9.43 -9.30 8.28
CA SER A 136 8.40 -8.44 8.89
C SER A 136 7.54 -9.23 9.89
N SER A 137 6.76 -8.55 10.73
CA SER A 137 5.80 -9.16 11.68
C SER A 137 4.83 -10.18 11.04
N PHE A 138 4.47 -9.97 9.77
CA PHE A 138 3.58 -10.86 8.99
C PHE A 138 4.31 -12.07 8.36
N GLY A 139 5.53 -12.34 8.80
CA GLY A 139 6.41 -13.38 8.27
C GLY A 139 7.34 -12.89 7.15
N PRO A 140 8.25 -13.77 6.69
CA PRO A 140 9.15 -13.49 5.57
C PRO A 140 8.40 -13.57 4.24
N SER A 141 8.81 -12.78 3.25
CA SER A 141 8.33 -12.90 1.88
C SER A 141 9.41 -12.59 0.86
N THR A 142 9.39 -13.33 -0.24
CA THR A 142 10.30 -13.19 -1.38
C THR A 142 9.54 -12.57 -2.54
N THR A 143 10.14 -11.58 -3.20
CA THR A 143 9.62 -10.97 -4.43
C THR A 143 10.75 -10.83 -5.44
N LEU A 144 10.58 -11.40 -6.63
CA LEU A 144 11.46 -11.23 -7.79
C LEU A 144 10.81 -10.24 -8.75
N LYS A 145 11.60 -9.35 -9.34
CA LYS A 145 11.14 -8.36 -10.32
C LYS A 145 12.02 -8.32 -11.56
N LEU A 146 11.38 -8.27 -12.73
CA LEU A 146 12.01 -7.96 -14.00
C LEU A 146 11.80 -6.48 -14.31
N TYR A 147 12.91 -5.79 -14.51
CA TYR A 147 12.96 -4.41 -14.97
C TYR A 147 13.49 -4.34 -16.40
N GLY A 148 12.95 -3.42 -17.20
CA GLY A 148 13.42 -3.13 -18.56
C GLY A 148 13.73 -1.65 -18.75
N MET A 149 14.70 -1.31 -19.61
CA MET A 149 14.92 0.08 -20.06
C MET A 149 13.82 0.56 -21.02
N SER A 150 13.17 -0.39 -21.70
CA SER A 150 11.94 -0.24 -22.48
C SER A 150 10.74 -0.81 -21.71
N PRO A 151 9.50 -0.33 -21.92
CA PRO A 151 8.28 -1.00 -21.42
C PRO A 151 8.02 -2.36 -22.08
N GLU A 152 8.73 -2.70 -23.16
CA GLU A 152 8.64 -3.98 -23.87
C GLU A 152 10.01 -4.66 -23.87
N LEU A 153 10.05 -5.95 -23.53
CA LEU A 153 11.24 -6.80 -23.53
C LEU A 153 11.00 -8.03 -24.42
N ARG A 154 12.10 -8.64 -24.86
CA ARG A 154 12.09 -9.87 -25.67
C ARG A 154 11.53 -11.06 -24.87
N GLU A 155 10.82 -11.97 -25.55
CA GLU A 155 10.09 -13.07 -24.89
C GLU A 155 11.01 -14.03 -24.12
N ASP A 156 12.24 -14.24 -24.57
CA ASP A 156 13.27 -15.05 -23.88
C ASP A 156 13.70 -14.46 -22.53
N LEU A 157 13.69 -13.13 -22.38
CA LEU A 157 13.92 -12.48 -21.09
C LEU A 157 12.73 -12.68 -20.13
N ILE A 158 11.52 -12.74 -20.66
CA ILE A 158 10.30 -12.99 -19.88
C ILE A 158 10.25 -14.47 -19.45
N GLU A 159 10.59 -15.40 -20.35
CA GLU A 159 10.66 -16.84 -20.05
C GLU A 159 11.77 -17.17 -19.06
N SER A 160 12.97 -16.62 -19.24
CA SER A 160 14.07 -16.80 -18.29
C SER A 160 13.77 -16.19 -16.92
N PHE A 161 13.03 -15.08 -16.85
CA PHE A 161 12.50 -14.55 -15.59
C PHE A 161 11.47 -15.50 -14.94
N HIS A 162 10.55 -16.08 -15.72
CA HIS A 162 9.61 -17.09 -15.21
C HIS A 162 10.35 -18.30 -14.61
N GLN A 163 11.34 -18.83 -15.33
CA GLN A 163 12.13 -19.98 -14.87
C GLN A 163 12.91 -19.65 -13.58
N LEU A 164 13.58 -18.50 -13.54
CA LEU A 164 14.31 -18.04 -12.34
C LEU A 164 13.37 -17.81 -11.15
N ALA A 165 12.13 -17.33 -11.36
CA ALA A 165 11.15 -17.21 -10.28
C ALA A 165 10.75 -18.58 -9.70
N LEU A 166 10.55 -19.60 -10.54
CA LEU A 166 10.25 -20.96 -10.10
C LEU A 166 11.42 -21.57 -9.30
N GLU A 167 12.66 -21.37 -9.76
CA GLU A 167 13.88 -21.79 -9.06
C GLU A 167 14.02 -21.12 -7.68
N MET A 168 13.60 -19.86 -7.56
CA MET A 168 13.53 -19.11 -6.30
C MET A 168 12.33 -19.48 -5.41
N GLY A 169 11.61 -20.57 -5.73
CA GLY A 169 10.48 -21.08 -4.95
C GLY A 169 9.19 -20.24 -5.06
N ILE A 170 9.10 -19.33 -6.03
CA ILE A 170 7.87 -18.57 -6.28
C ILE A 170 6.91 -19.47 -7.10
N PRO A 171 5.67 -19.71 -6.64
CA PRO A 171 4.76 -20.59 -7.36
C PRO A 171 4.25 -19.93 -8.65
N LYS A 172 4.04 -20.74 -9.69
CA LYS A 172 3.69 -20.31 -11.05
C LYS A 172 2.48 -19.36 -11.12
N ASP A 173 1.49 -19.52 -10.24
CA ASP A 173 0.28 -18.70 -10.21
C ASP A 173 0.45 -17.32 -9.52
N SER A 174 1.61 -17.11 -8.88
CA SER A 174 2.08 -15.84 -8.32
C SER A 174 3.11 -15.10 -9.19
N ILE A 175 3.34 -15.56 -10.43
CA ILE A 175 4.17 -14.86 -11.42
C ILE A 175 3.24 -14.17 -12.42
N PHE A 176 3.45 -12.88 -12.68
CA PHE A 176 2.57 -12.09 -13.55
C PHE A 176 3.31 -10.95 -14.28
N ILE A 177 2.96 -10.78 -15.54
CA ILE A 177 3.39 -9.66 -16.39
C ILE A 177 2.51 -8.44 -16.09
N LEU A 178 3.12 -7.26 -16.01
CA LEU A 178 2.44 -6.02 -15.67
C LEU A 178 1.92 -5.31 -16.92
N ALA A 179 0.60 -5.12 -17.00
CA ALA A 179 -0.02 -4.41 -18.12
C ALA A 179 0.48 -2.95 -18.20
N ASN A 180 1.01 -2.56 -19.35
CA ASN A 180 1.30 -1.16 -19.67
C ASN A 180 -0.01 -0.39 -19.82
N ARG A 181 -0.23 0.64 -19.00
CA ARG A 181 -1.41 1.52 -19.04
C ARG A 181 -1.06 2.96 -19.38
N GLY A 182 0.08 3.16 -20.04
CA GLY A 182 0.63 4.46 -20.40
C GLY A 182 1.35 5.15 -19.23
N GLN A 183 2.10 6.19 -19.56
CA GLN A 183 2.84 6.99 -18.60
C GLN A 183 2.25 8.41 -18.52
N TRP A 184 1.91 8.85 -17.31
CA TRP A 184 1.48 10.23 -17.10
C TRP A 184 2.68 11.18 -17.27
N GLY A 185 2.59 12.11 -18.22
CA GLY A 185 3.69 13.00 -18.60
C GLY A 185 3.79 13.36 -20.09
N GLY A 186 2.96 12.77 -20.96
CA GLY A 186 2.84 13.14 -22.38
C GLY A 186 1.41 12.99 -22.90
N GLN A 187 1.03 13.84 -23.86
CA GLN A 187 -0.20 13.73 -24.67
C GLN A 187 -0.27 12.36 -25.38
N GLN A 188 -1.40 11.69 -25.59
CA GLN A 188 -2.83 11.96 -25.42
C GLN A 188 -3.55 10.63 -25.10
N VAL A 189 -4.77 10.67 -24.54
CA VAL A 189 -5.75 9.57 -24.71
C VAL A 189 -6.86 10.12 -25.62
N PRO A 190 -7.16 9.50 -26.78
CA PRO A 190 -8.25 9.94 -27.65
C PRO A 190 -9.62 9.82 -26.95
N GLN A 191 -10.54 10.73 -27.30
CA GLN A 191 -11.92 10.67 -26.82
C GLN A 191 -12.64 9.44 -27.38
N ALA A 192 -13.22 8.63 -26.51
CA ALA A 192 -14.29 7.72 -26.92
C ALA A 192 -15.54 8.58 -27.19
N GLY A 193 -16.05 8.51 -28.41
CA GLY A 193 -17.15 9.36 -28.87
C GLY A 193 -18.47 9.10 -28.14
N THR A 194 -19.34 10.09 -28.21
CA THR A 194 -20.76 9.94 -27.93
C THR A 194 -21.37 8.89 -28.87
N ASP A 195 -22.10 7.92 -28.31
CA ASP A 195 -23.35 7.51 -28.93
C ASP A 195 -24.36 6.97 -27.91
N SER A 196 -25.64 7.16 -28.20
CA SER A 196 -26.74 6.91 -27.26
C SER A 196 -27.44 5.57 -27.50
N SER A 197 -28.22 5.14 -26.50
CA SER A 197 -29.18 4.03 -26.56
C SER A 197 -28.63 2.60 -26.64
N SER A 198 -28.64 1.92 -25.49
CA SER A 198 -29.73 0.95 -25.25
C SER A 198 -29.79 0.56 -23.78
N VAL A 199 -31.01 0.57 -23.23
CA VAL A 199 -31.28 0.02 -21.89
C VAL A 199 -31.67 -1.45 -22.08
N LEU A 200 -30.87 -2.38 -21.55
CA LEU A 200 -31.32 -3.76 -21.37
C LEU A 200 -31.09 -4.20 -19.93
N LEU A 201 -32.21 -4.40 -19.23
CA LEU A 201 -32.25 -4.88 -17.86
C LEU A 201 -32.05 -6.41 -17.86
N LEU A 202 -30.90 -6.90 -17.38
CA LEU A 202 -30.68 -8.33 -17.17
C LEU A 202 -30.51 -8.65 -15.68
N LEU A 203 -31.50 -9.37 -15.16
CA LEU A 203 -31.54 -9.89 -13.80
C LEU A 203 -30.53 -11.03 -13.66
N VAL A 204 -29.43 -10.81 -12.93
CA VAL A 204 -28.54 -11.90 -12.48
C VAL A 204 -28.78 -12.16 -11.00
N GLN A 205 -29.03 -13.43 -10.68
CA GLN A 205 -29.52 -13.87 -9.37
C GLN A 205 -28.46 -13.71 -8.27
N ARG A 206 -28.90 -13.43 -7.03
CA ARG A 206 -28.03 -13.34 -5.84
C ARG A 206 -27.42 -14.71 -5.49
N ALA A 207 -26.20 -14.96 -5.93
CA ALA A 207 -25.37 -16.01 -5.33
C ALA A 207 -25.11 -15.69 -3.85
N ARG A 208 -25.22 -16.70 -2.97
CA ARG A 208 -24.97 -16.55 -1.53
C ARG A 208 -23.50 -16.18 -1.30
N ARG A 209 -23.23 -15.17 -0.46
CA ARG A 209 -21.86 -14.82 -0.05
C ARG A 209 -21.20 -16.02 0.63
N ALA A 210 -20.10 -16.50 0.06
CA ALA A 210 -19.16 -17.34 0.80
C ALA A 210 -18.55 -16.52 1.95
N VAL A 211 -18.41 -17.16 3.11
CA VAL A 211 -17.68 -16.58 4.25
C VAL A 211 -16.19 -16.62 3.90
N LEU A 212 -15.54 -15.45 3.86
CA LEU A 212 -14.11 -15.33 3.59
C LEU A 212 -13.34 -14.98 4.86
N THR A 213 -12.19 -15.63 5.02
CA THR A 213 -11.26 -15.48 6.13
C THR A 213 -10.37 -14.23 5.99
N LEU A 214 -9.79 -13.81 7.11
CA LEU A 214 -9.05 -12.56 7.31
C LEU A 214 -7.56 -12.72 6.95
N GLU A 215 -7.04 -12.04 5.91
CA GLU A 215 -5.63 -12.11 5.46
C GLU A 215 -5.11 -10.77 4.84
N GLU A 216 -3.82 -10.48 4.95
CA GLU A 216 -3.31 -9.09 5.04
C GLU A 216 -2.39 -8.52 3.94
N GLY A 217 -2.76 -7.31 3.50
CA GLY A 217 -1.98 -6.08 3.76
C GLY A 217 -0.88 -5.63 2.79
N SER A 218 0.05 -6.50 2.38
CA SER A 218 1.46 -6.13 2.07
C SER A 218 1.74 -5.25 0.82
N ALA A 219 1.41 -3.96 0.90
CA ALA A 219 1.91 -2.83 0.09
C ALA A 219 1.14 -2.37 -1.16
N ALA A 220 -0.19 -2.30 -1.06
CA ALA A 220 -1.04 -1.13 -1.36
C ALA A 220 -2.46 -1.54 -1.81
N GLY A 221 -3.47 -1.15 -1.04
CA GLY A 221 -4.86 -1.03 -1.48
C GLY A 221 -5.76 -2.27 -1.29
N PRO A 222 -7.08 -2.07 -1.09
CA PRO A 222 -7.66 -0.84 -0.54
C PRO A 222 -7.23 -0.70 0.93
N LEU A 223 -7.60 0.40 1.60
CA LEU A 223 -7.75 0.31 3.06
C LEU A 223 -8.79 -0.78 3.36
N PRO A 224 -8.71 -1.47 4.51
CA PRO A 224 -9.86 -2.24 4.95
C PRO A 224 -11.06 -1.29 5.00
N THR A 225 -12.18 -1.66 4.37
CA THR A 225 -13.44 -1.49 5.11
C THR A 225 -13.29 -2.39 6.32
N TYR A 226 -12.74 -1.82 7.40
CA TYR A 226 -12.53 -2.53 8.65
C TYR A 226 -13.88 -3.16 8.99
N ILE A 227 -13.89 -4.49 9.20
CA ILE A 227 -15.02 -5.16 9.86
C ILE A 227 -14.78 -5.10 11.38
N GLY A 228 -14.29 -3.95 11.83
CA GLY A 228 -14.49 -3.38 13.16
C GLY A 228 -15.45 -2.20 12.96
N ASN A 229 -16.13 -1.76 14.01
CA ASN A 229 -17.14 -0.74 13.85
C ASN A 229 -16.48 0.56 13.33
N LYS A 230 -17.16 1.37 12.48
CA LYS A 230 -16.54 2.60 11.95
C LYS A 230 -16.04 3.49 13.09
N GLU A 231 -16.83 3.53 14.15
CA GLU A 231 -16.56 4.20 15.43
C GLU A 231 -15.26 3.76 16.11
N ASP A 232 -14.84 2.48 15.96
CA ASP A 232 -13.59 1.97 16.52
C ASP A 232 -12.38 2.52 15.76
N SER A 233 -12.48 2.62 14.43
CA SER A 233 -11.40 3.20 13.60
C SER A 233 -11.12 4.65 14.01
N CYS A 234 -12.16 5.41 14.32
CA CYS A 234 -12.08 6.81 14.72
C CYS A 234 -11.43 7.05 16.10
N ARG A 235 -11.23 5.99 16.90
CA ARG A 235 -10.54 6.04 18.20
C ARG A 235 -9.04 5.77 18.10
N LEU A 236 -8.57 5.26 16.97
CA LEU A 236 -7.15 4.96 16.75
C LEU A 236 -6.36 6.24 16.46
N SER A 237 -5.08 6.29 16.83
CA SER A 237 -4.18 7.39 16.41
C SER A 237 -3.93 7.37 14.90
N ARG A 238 -3.58 8.51 14.29
CA ARG A 238 -3.11 8.55 12.89
C ARG A 238 -1.96 7.56 12.67
N ASP A 239 -1.95 6.93 11.51
CA ASP A 239 -0.91 5.94 11.22
C ASP A 239 -0.34 6.05 9.79
N PRO A 240 0.84 6.68 9.66
CA PRO A 240 1.57 6.77 8.39
C PRO A 240 1.88 5.45 7.65
N GLY A 241 1.84 4.27 8.26
CA GLY A 241 2.29 3.05 7.56
C GLY A 241 3.82 2.93 7.37
N PRO A 242 4.35 1.79 6.84
CA PRO A 242 5.79 1.55 6.62
C PRO A 242 6.37 2.07 5.31
N CYS A 243 5.53 2.40 4.35
CA CYS A 243 6.02 2.95 3.09
C CYS A 243 6.42 4.43 3.30
N SER A 244 7.36 4.93 2.50
CA SER A 244 7.87 6.30 2.62
C SER A 244 7.20 7.29 1.66
N GLY A 245 5.99 7.00 1.19
CA GLY A 245 5.18 7.94 0.41
C GLY A 245 4.71 9.14 1.24
N MET A 246 4.53 10.29 0.59
CA MET A 246 4.01 11.51 1.21
C MET A 246 2.57 11.78 0.77
N LEU A 247 1.68 10.80 0.90
CA LEU A 247 0.28 10.97 0.52
C LEU A 247 -0.44 11.76 1.61
N SER A 248 -0.94 12.95 1.30
CA SER A 248 -1.81 13.69 2.22
C SER A 248 -3.11 12.92 2.43
N ARG A 249 -3.45 12.63 3.68
CA ARG A 249 -4.66 11.91 4.12
C ARG A 249 -5.26 12.59 5.34
N PHE A 250 -6.52 12.31 5.63
CA PHE A 250 -7.20 12.79 6.82
C PHE A 250 -7.28 11.70 7.88
N PHE A 251 -7.16 12.08 9.15
CA PHE A 251 -7.49 11.23 10.30
C PHE A 251 -8.38 12.02 11.26
N TYR A 252 -9.28 11.35 11.96
CA TYR A 252 -10.05 11.94 13.03
C TYR A 252 -9.23 12.01 14.30
N ASN A 253 -8.96 13.21 14.78
CA ASN A 253 -8.34 13.45 16.07
C ASN A 253 -9.45 13.60 17.12
N SER A 254 -9.61 12.59 17.98
CA SER A 254 -10.64 12.59 19.02
C SER A 254 -10.45 13.68 20.08
N SER A 255 -9.22 14.15 20.30
CA SER A 255 -8.90 15.19 21.28
C SER A 255 -9.27 16.59 20.80
N SER A 256 -9.14 16.88 19.50
CA SER A 256 -9.60 18.14 18.88
C SER A 256 -11.01 18.03 18.28
N MET A 257 -11.58 16.82 18.27
CA MET A 257 -12.83 16.45 17.59
C MET A 257 -12.88 16.94 16.12
N ALA A 258 -11.75 16.82 15.42
CA ALA A 258 -11.54 17.37 14.09
C ALA A 258 -10.89 16.36 13.14
N CYS A 259 -11.09 16.55 11.84
CA CYS A 259 -10.42 15.77 10.80
C CYS A 259 -9.15 16.50 10.34
N GLU A 260 -8.00 16.04 10.83
CA GLU A 260 -6.70 16.65 10.60
C GLU A 260 -5.94 15.93 9.48
N THR A 261 -5.09 16.67 8.75
CA THR A 261 -4.23 16.08 7.71
C THR A 261 -2.98 15.42 8.28
N PHE A 262 -2.55 14.32 7.69
CA PHE A 262 -1.25 13.68 7.96
C PHE A 262 -0.63 13.10 6.68
N HIS A 263 0.68 12.87 6.72
CA HIS A 263 1.40 12.17 5.67
C HIS A 263 1.27 10.66 5.86
N TYR A 264 0.63 10.01 4.91
CA TYR A 264 0.50 8.57 4.81
C TYR A 264 1.47 7.99 3.78
N GLY A 265 2.23 7.00 4.22
CA GLY A 265 3.25 6.27 3.51
C GLY A 265 2.80 5.55 2.24
N GLY A 266 1.50 5.23 2.12
CA GLY A 266 0.95 4.50 0.96
C GLY A 266 0.88 2.98 1.13
N CYS A 267 1.20 2.43 2.30
CA CYS A 267 0.88 1.05 2.66
C CYS A 267 0.61 0.85 4.14
N LEU A 268 -0.10 -0.23 4.49
CA LEU A 268 -0.59 -0.55 5.85
C LEU A 268 -1.20 0.70 6.55
N GLY A 269 -0.83 0.96 7.79
CA GLY A 269 -1.54 1.91 8.66
C GLY A 269 -2.80 1.27 9.24
N ASN A 270 -3.64 2.08 9.89
CA ASN A 270 -4.89 1.65 10.51
C ASN A 270 -6.12 2.31 9.85
N GLY A 271 -7.31 2.01 10.38
CA GLY A 271 -8.59 2.51 9.86
C GLY A 271 -8.81 4.02 9.98
N ASN A 272 -8.00 4.75 10.76
CA ASN A 272 -8.11 6.20 10.89
C ASN A 272 -7.37 6.94 9.75
N ASN A 273 -7.82 6.68 8.52
CA ASN A 273 -7.16 7.13 7.31
C ASN A 273 -8.20 7.30 6.19
N PHE A 274 -8.49 8.55 5.83
CA PHE A 274 -9.53 8.93 4.88
C PHE A 274 -8.94 9.74 3.73
N TYR A 275 -9.55 9.66 2.53
CA TYR A 275 -9.06 10.42 1.37
C TYR A 275 -9.51 11.89 1.42
N SER A 276 -10.62 12.17 2.08
CA SER A 276 -11.16 13.53 2.24
C SER A 276 -11.63 13.81 3.66
N GLU A 277 -11.62 15.09 4.03
CA GLU A 277 -12.25 15.59 5.25
C GLU A 277 -13.72 15.17 5.34
N LYS A 278 -14.43 15.12 4.21
CA LYS A 278 -15.82 14.67 4.11
C LYS A 278 -15.98 13.23 4.58
N GLU A 279 -15.19 12.31 4.03
CA GLU A 279 -15.23 10.90 4.43
C GLU A 279 -14.91 10.72 5.92
N CYS A 280 -13.89 11.44 6.41
CA CYS A 280 -13.50 11.43 7.81
C CYS A 280 -14.65 11.91 8.73
N LEU A 281 -15.25 13.07 8.43
CA LEU A 281 -16.37 13.60 9.23
C LEU A 281 -17.59 12.68 9.16
N GLN A 282 -17.94 12.17 7.98
CA GLN A 282 -19.08 11.26 7.81
C GLN A 282 -18.85 9.86 8.42
N ALA A 283 -17.61 9.47 8.70
CA ALA A 283 -17.28 8.23 9.38
C ALA A 283 -17.15 8.39 10.91
N CYS A 284 -16.67 9.54 11.39
CA CYS A 284 -16.17 9.70 12.77
C CYS A 284 -16.84 10.79 13.61
N ARG A 285 -17.61 11.70 13.01
CA ARG A 285 -18.32 12.74 13.76
C ARG A 285 -19.40 12.09 14.64
N THR A 286 -19.50 12.56 15.89
CA THR A 286 -20.53 12.18 16.86
C THR A 286 -21.36 13.41 17.25
N GLU A 287 -22.46 13.22 17.97
CA GLU A 287 -23.32 14.30 18.49
C GLU A 287 -22.55 15.32 19.37
N ALA A 288 -21.40 14.94 19.94
CA ALA A 288 -20.52 15.87 20.66
C ALA A 288 -20.07 17.06 19.80
N ALA A 289 -20.03 16.89 18.46
CA ALA A 289 -19.75 17.95 17.51
C ALA A 289 -20.73 19.12 17.59
N CYS A 290 -22.00 18.87 17.95
CA CYS A 290 -23.03 19.91 18.08
C CYS A 290 -22.74 20.91 19.23
N ARG A 291 -21.73 20.64 20.07
CA ARG A 291 -21.28 21.53 21.15
C ARG A 291 -19.97 22.28 20.85
N LEU A 292 -19.36 22.04 19.68
CA LEU A 292 -18.13 22.72 19.26
C LEU A 292 -18.44 24.09 18.62
N PRO A 293 -17.53 25.07 18.70
CA PRO A 293 -17.70 26.34 18.00
C PRO A 293 -17.69 26.15 16.48
N ILE A 294 -18.34 27.06 15.76
CA ILE A 294 -18.29 27.12 14.29
C ILE A 294 -16.91 27.66 13.88
N VAL A 295 -16.13 26.89 13.12
CA VAL A 295 -14.75 27.23 12.75
C VAL A 295 -14.61 27.36 11.24
N PRO A 296 -14.52 28.59 10.70
CA PRO A 296 -14.18 28.84 9.29
C PRO A 296 -12.80 28.30 8.88
N GLY A 297 -11.85 28.21 9.82
CA GLY A 297 -10.46 27.86 9.54
C GLY A 297 -9.66 29.02 8.91
N PRO A 298 -8.33 28.87 8.75
CA PRO A 298 -7.45 29.95 8.30
C PRO A 298 -7.25 30.01 6.78
N CYS A 299 -7.78 29.04 6.02
CA CYS A 299 -7.73 29.06 4.55
C CYS A 299 -8.82 29.98 3.97
N GLN A 300 -8.69 30.38 2.71
CA GLN A 300 -9.52 31.43 2.09
C GLN A 300 -10.48 30.93 1.01
N ALA A 301 -10.79 29.63 0.96
CA ALA A 301 -11.83 29.13 0.07
C ALA A 301 -13.22 29.61 0.53
N LEU A 302 -14.13 29.82 -0.42
CA LEU A 302 -15.52 30.23 -0.14
C LEU A 302 -16.44 29.01 -0.25
N VAL A 303 -16.35 28.09 0.71
CA VAL A 303 -17.07 26.81 0.67
C VAL A 303 -18.24 26.84 1.66
N THR A 304 -19.46 26.97 1.17
CA THR A 304 -20.66 26.92 2.04
C THR A 304 -20.77 25.55 2.72
N ARG A 305 -20.89 25.56 4.04
CA ARG A 305 -21.14 24.39 4.90
C ARG A 305 -22.24 24.69 5.89
N TRP A 306 -22.85 23.64 6.42
CA TRP A 306 -23.79 23.72 7.53
C TRP A 306 -23.06 23.50 8.86
N ALA A 307 -23.50 24.16 9.92
CA ALA A 307 -23.05 23.98 11.29
C ALA A 307 -24.25 24.15 12.24
N PHE A 308 -24.18 23.54 13.42
CA PHE A 308 -25.17 23.76 14.47
C PHE A 308 -24.74 24.93 15.35
N ASP A 309 -25.59 25.94 15.45
CA ASP A 309 -25.44 27.03 16.41
C ASP A 309 -26.13 26.61 17.71
N ALA A 310 -25.33 26.30 18.73
CA ALA A 310 -25.82 25.86 20.04
C ALA A 310 -26.49 26.98 20.86
N ALA A 311 -26.23 28.26 20.57
CA ALA A 311 -26.89 29.39 21.23
C ALA A 311 -28.26 29.68 20.61
N GLN A 312 -28.40 29.47 19.30
CA GLN A 312 -29.66 29.62 18.56
C GLN A 312 -30.46 28.31 18.44
N GLY A 313 -29.91 27.18 18.90
CA GLY A 313 -30.53 25.85 18.84
C GLY A 313 -30.85 25.35 17.43
N LYS A 314 -30.10 25.80 16.40
CA LYS A 314 -30.47 25.57 15.00
C LYS A 314 -29.27 25.35 14.08
N CYS A 315 -29.50 24.59 13.01
CA CYS A 315 -28.56 24.46 11.91
C CYS A 315 -28.54 25.74 11.06
N ILE A 316 -27.35 26.30 10.83
CA ILE A 316 -27.12 27.49 9.99
C ILE A 316 -26.03 27.20 8.96
N THR A 317 -25.96 28.01 7.90
CA THR A 317 -24.84 27.98 6.94
C THR A 317 -23.72 28.92 7.36
N PHE A 318 -22.47 28.51 7.15
CA PHE A 318 -21.28 29.35 7.29
C PHE A 318 -20.33 29.18 6.09
N SER A 319 -19.40 30.12 5.92
CA SER A 319 -18.32 30.01 4.93
C SER A 319 -17.15 29.26 5.55
N TYR A 320 -16.85 28.06 5.04
CA TYR A 320 -15.67 27.30 5.40
C TYR A 320 -14.50 27.65 4.47
N GLY A 321 -13.38 28.03 5.07
CA GLY A 321 -12.13 28.40 4.43
C GLY A 321 -11.43 27.25 3.69
N GLY A 322 -11.85 26.00 3.89
CA GLY A 322 -11.34 24.82 3.19
C GLY A 322 -10.18 24.10 3.88
N CYS A 323 -9.78 24.50 5.09
CA CYS A 323 -8.83 23.74 5.91
C CYS A 323 -9.00 24.00 7.41
N LYS A 324 -8.62 23.02 8.24
CA LYS A 324 -8.60 23.09 9.72
C LYS A 324 -9.95 23.49 10.36
N GLY A 325 -11.06 23.01 9.78
CA GLY A 325 -12.36 22.97 10.47
C GLY A 325 -12.38 21.93 11.60
N ASN A 326 -13.49 21.89 12.34
CA ASN A 326 -13.73 20.89 13.38
C ASN A 326 -14.98 20.03 13.06
N GLY A 327 -15.41 19.21 14.01
CA GLY A 327 -16.57 18.34 13.86
C GLY A 327 -17.90 19.06 13.61
N ASN A 328 -18.06 20.35 13.97
CA ASN A 328 -19.29 21.13 13.75
C ASN A 328 -19.39 21.63 12.30
N GLN A 329 -19.33 20.68 11.37
CA GLN A 329 -19.37 20.89 9.94
C GLN A 329 -20.15 19.76 9.27
N PHE A 330 -21.17 20.13 8.49
CA PHE A 330 -22.10 19.24 7.81
C PHE A 330 -22.22 19.65 6.33
N TYR A 331 -22.50 18.68 5.46
CA TYR A 331 -22.61 18.87 4.01
C TYR A 331 -24.05 19.17 3.57
N SER A 332 -25.04 18.98 4.46
CA SER A 332 -26.43 19.39 4.23
C SER A 332 -27.13 19.80 5.54
N GLU A 333 -28.22 20.56 5.43
CA GLU A 333 -29.10 20.89 6.55
C GLU A 333 -29.67 19.64 7.21
N LYS A 334 -30.10 18.67 6.39
CA LYS A 334 -30.67 17.39 6.84
C LYS A 334 -29.67 16.64 7.73
N GLU A 335 -28.43 16.53 7.28
CA GLU A 335 -27.34 15.90 8.04
C GLU A 335 -27.07 16.62 9.37
N CYS A 336 -27.10 17.96 9.40
CA CYS A 336 -26.99 18.71 10.65
C CYS A 336 -28.17 18.45 11.60
N LYS A 337 -29.41 18.41 11.07
CA LYS A 337 -30.61 18.10 11.86
C LYS A 337 -30.66 16.64 12.34
N GLU A 338 -30.10 15.70 11.59
CA GLU A 338 -30.00 14.29 12.00
C GLU A 338 -29.06 14.09 13.19
N TYR A 339 -27.97 14.87 13.28
CA TYR A 339 -27.01 14.81 14.40
C TYR A 339 -27.35 15.72 15.58
N CYS A 340 -27.95 16.89 15.33
CA CYS A 340 -28.13 17.94 16.34
C CYS A 340 -29.58 18.37 16.57
N GLY A 341 -30.54 17.84 15.80
CA GLY A 341 -31.95 18.22 15.85
C GLY A 341 -32.81 17.39 16.80
N ALA A 342 -32.25 16.35 17.43
CA ALA A 342 -32.91 15.69 18.56
C ALA A 342 -32.86 16.62 19.79
N PRO A 343 -33.97 16.82 20.53
CA PRO A 343 -33.90 17.51 21.81
C PRO A 343 -33.01 16.70 22.75
N GLN A 344 -31.95 17.32 23.25
CA GLN A 344 -31.09 16.71 24.26
C GLN A 344 -31.95 16.40 25.48
N LEU A 345 -32.11 15.11 25.82
CA LEU A 345 -32.79 14.70 27.04
C LEU A 345 -31.97 15.25 28.22
N ALA A 346 -32.66 16.04 29.05
CA ALA A 346 -32.09 16.84 30.13
C ALA A 346 -31.65 16.01 31.34
#